data_AF-A0A4Y7JLC2-F1
#
_entry.id   AF-A0A4Y7JLC2-F1
#
_cell.length_a   1.000
_cell.length_b   1.000
_cell.length_c   1.000
_cell.angle_alpha   90.00
_cell.angle_beta   90.00
_cell.angle_gamma   90.00
#
_symmetry.space_group_name_H-M   'P 1'
#
loop_
_entity.id
_entity.type
_entity.pdbx_description
1 polymer ?
#
loop_
_entity_poly.entity_id
_entity_poly.type
_entity_poly.pdbx_seq_one_letter_code
_entity_poly.pdbx_strand_id
1 'polypeptide(L)' 'MAQVEEHFDVLTKTGEKTGITKPRSHVHRDGDYHRAVHVWIYAETTGELLVQRRADNKDSYPGLWDISSAGGNFKKN' A
#
# COMPACT_ATOMS: atom_id res chain seq x y z
N MET A 1 14.17 -12.17 14.08
CA MET A 1 14.78 -12.25 12.73
C MET A 1 14.63 -10.88 12.09
N ALA A 2 15.69 -10.32 11.49
CA ALA A 2 15.55 -9.06 10.76
C ALA A 2 14.65 -9.29 9.54
N GLN A 3 13.59 -8.50 9.41
CA GLN A 3 12.70 -8.57 8.26
C GLN A 3 13.45 -8.03 7.03
N VAL A 4 13.46 -8.78 5.93
CA VAL A 4 13.98 -8.26 4.66
C VAL A 4 12.99 -7.21 4.17
N GLU A 5 13.46 -5.98 4.01
CA GLU A 5 12.61 -4.88 3.57
C GLU A 5 12.33 -4.98 2.06
N GLU A 6 11.05 -4.89 1.71
CA GLU A 6 10.61 -4.84 0.32
C GLU A 6 11.11 -3.56 -0.37
N HIS A 7 11.44 -3.67 -1.65
CA HIS A 7 11.93 -2.57 -2.47
C HIS A 7 10.94 -2.22 -3.58
N PHE A 8 10.73 -0.93 -3.82
CA PHE A 8 9.84 -0.42 -4.86
C PHE A 8 10.60 0.40 -5.90
N ASP A 9 10.18 0.25 -7.16
CA ASP A 9 10.57 1.15 -8.24
C ASP A 9 9.95 2.53 -8.01
N VAL A 10 10.78 3.57 -8.05
CA VAL A 10 10.34 4.96 -8.03
C VAL A 10 9.88 5.35 -9.44
N LEU A 11 8.71 5.95 -9.49
CA LEU A 11 8.06 6.38 -10.71
C LEU A 11 8.03 7.92 -10.80
N THR A 12 7.83 8.40 -12.01
CA THR A 12 7.37 9.77 -12.21
C THR A 12 5.89 9.88 -11.82
N LYS A 13 5.40 11.10 -11.68
CA LYS A 13 3.96 11.37 -11.44
C LYS A 13 3.03 10.79 -12.51
N THR A 14 3.53 10.50 -13.72
CA THR A 14 2.76 9.90 -14.82
C THR A 14 2.87 8.38 -14.85
N GLY A 15 3.60 7.77 -13.90
CA GLY A 15 3.75 6.31 -13.77
C GLY A 15 4.93 5.71 -14.53
N GLU A 16 5.78 6.54 -15.15
CA GLU A 16 6.97 6.07 -15.88
C GLU A 16 8.10 5.72 -14.92
N LYS A 17 8.91 4.71 -15.27
CA LYS A 17 10.04 4.29 -14.43
C LYS A 17 11.15 5.34 -14.44
N THR A 18 11.72 5.63 -13.27
CA THR A 18 12.88 6.53 -13.13
C THR A 18 14.22 5.79 -13.21
N GLY A 19 14.22 4.46 -13.12
CA GLY A 19 15.42 3.63 -12.97
C GLY A 19 15.96 3.57 -11.54
N ILE A 20 15.31 4.24 -10.58
CA ILE A 20 15.65 4.21 -9.16
C ILE A 20 14.76 3.21 -8.44
N THR A 21 15.35 2.39 -7.58
CA THR A 21 14.64 1.49 -6.66
C THR A 21 15.05 1.85 -5.23
N LYS A 22 14.07 1.92 -4.31
CA LYS A 22 14.30 2.27 -2.90
C LYS A 22 13.58 1.28 -1.98
N PRO A 23 14.04 1.10 -0.72
CA PRO A 23 13.27 0.39 0.29
C PRO A 23 11.90 1.06 0.52
N ARG A 24 10.88 0.28 0.82
CA ARG A 24 9.49 0.75 1.00
C ARG A 24 9.39 1.90 2.01
N SER A 25 10.10 1.82 3.14
CA SER A 25 10.08 2.88 4.16
C SER A 25 10.59 4.21 3.61
N HIS A 26 11.60 4.19 2.73
CA HIS A 26 12.17 5.38 2.11
C HIS A 26 11.21 5.98 1.08
N VAL A 27 10.60 5.16 0.23
CA VAL A 27 9.59 5.60 -0.74
C VAL A 27 8.44 6.32 -0.03
N HIS A 28 7.90 5.73 1.04
CA HIS A 28 6.79 6.32 1.78
C HIS A 28 7.20 7.57 2.58
N ARG A 29 8.40 7.60 3.17
CA ARG A 29 8.94 8.77 3.89
C ARG A 29 9.12 9.96 2.94
N ASP A 30 9.77 9.72 1.81
CA ASP A 30 10.13 10.75 0.83
C ASP A 30 8.89 11.21 0.03
N GLY A 31 7.85 10.36 -0.05
CA GLY A 31 6.63 10.63 -0.83
C GLY A 31 6.82 10.36 -2.32
N ASP A 32 7.72 9.44 -2.65
CA ASP A 32 7.99 9.05 -4.04
C ASP A 32 6.79 8.29 -4.64
N TYR A 33 6.51 8.52 -5.92
CA TYR A 33 5.50 7.74 -6.63
C TYR A 33 5.98 6.30 -6.79
N HIS A 34 5.11 5.35 -6.50
CA HIS A 34 5.30 3.92 -6.76
C HIS A 34 3.97 3.29 -7.17
N ARG A 35 4.01 2.07 -7.74
CA ARG A 35 2.77 1.36 -8.08
C ARG A 35 2.04 0.88 -6.82
N ALA A 36 0.72 0.86 -6.91
CA ALA A 36 -0.19 0.36 -5.91
C ALA A 36 -1.22 -0.55 -6.59
N VAL A 37 -1.72 -1.56 -5.88
CA VAL A 37 -2.79 -2.44 -6.34
C VAL A 37 -3.89 -2.45 -5.29
N HIS A 38 -5.13 -2.21 -5.74
CA HIS A 38 -6.32 -2.21 -4.92
C HIS A 38 -7.22 -3.37 -5.37
N VAL A 39 -7.56 -4.26 -4.44
CA VAL A 39 -8.38 -5.44 -4.68
C VAL A 39 -9.68 -5.32 -3.87
N TRP A 40 -10.79 -5.59 -4.55
CA TRP A 40 -12.14 -5.62 -3.98
C TRP A 40 -12.70 -7.03 -4.12
N ILE A 41 -13.14 -7.62 -3.01
CA ILE A 41 -13.74 -8.95 -2.96
C ILE A 41 -15.22 -8.79 -2.64
N TYR A 42 -16.06 -9.16 -3.61
CA TYR A 42 -17.50 -9.10 -3.51
C TYR A 42 -18.08 -10.52 -3.59
N ALA A 43 -18.91 -10.88 -2.61
CA ALA A 43 -19.59 -12.17 -2.57
C ALA A 43 -20.95 -12.05 -3.25
N GLU A 44 -21.05 -12.51 -4.51
CA GLU A 44 -22.29 -12.40 -5.29
C GLU A 44 -23.49 -13.13 -4.66
N THR A 45 -23.23 -14.23 -3.96
CA THR A 45 -24.29 -15.04 -3.34
C THR A 45 -24.97 -14.36 -2.15
N THR A 46 -24.26 -13.50 -1.42
CA THR A 46 -24.79 -12.76 -0.26
C THR A 46 -25.00 -11.28 -0.55
N GLY A 47 -24.39 -10.75 -1.62
CA GLY A 47 -24.38 -9.34 -1.95
C GLY A 47 -23.46 -8.49 -1.07
N GLU A 48 -22.49 -9.11 -0.40
CA GLU A 48 -21.64 -8.45 0.59
C GLU A 48 -20.27 -8.09 0.01
N LEU A 49 -19.74 -6.95 0.46
CA LEU A 49 -18.38 -6.51 0.14
C LEU A 49 -17.46 -6.73 1.34
N LEU A 50 -16.35 -7.44 1.14
CA LEU A 50 -15.35 -7.61 2.17
C LEU A 50 -14.54 -6.31 2.36
N VAL A 51 -14.56 -5.78 3.56
CA VAL A 51 -13.66 -4.69 4.00
C VAL A 51 -12.75 -5.21 5.11
N GLN A 52 -11.53 -4.68 5.20
CA GLN A 52 -10.59 -5.07 6.24
C GLN A 52 -10.49 -3.97 7.30
N ARG A 53 -10.28 -4.36 8.57
CA ARG A 53 -9.76 -3.45 9.59
C ARG A 53 -8.26 -3.65 9.71
N ARG A 54 -7.49 -2.59 9.51
CA ARG A 54 -6.02 -2.65 9.53
C ARG A 54 -5.54 -2.97 10.95
N ALA A 55 -4.50 -3.80 11.04
CA ALA A 55 -3.88 -4.13 12.33
C ALA A 55 -3.25 -2.88 12.98
N ASP A 56 -3.24 -2.83 14.31
CA ASP A 56 -2.77 -1.66 15.07
C ASP A 56 -1.26 -1.44 14.93
N ASN A 57 -0.51 -2.47 14.54
CA ASN A 57 0.93 -2.41 14.32
C ASN A 57 1.31 -1.97 12.89
N LYS A 58 0.35 -1.54 12.06
CA LYS A 58 0.65 -1.01 10.73
C LYS A 58 1.28 0.38 10.85
N ASP A 59 2.26 0.62 9.98
CA ASP A 59 3.01 1.88 9.88
C ASP A 59 2.13 3.05 9.40
N SER A 60 1.23 2.77 8.45
CA SER A 60 0.25 3.71 7.94
C SER A 60 -1.17 3.30 8.32
N TYR A 61 -1.93 4.25 8.87
CA TYR A 61 -3.36 4.13 9.20
C TYR A 61 -3.74 2.87 10.02
N PRO A 62 -3.13 2.64 11.20
CA PRO A 62 -3.49 1.52 12.05
C PRO A 62 -4.93 1.62 12.56
N GLY A 63 -5.63 0.49 12.69
CA GLY A 63 -6.98 0.41 13.26
C GLY A 63 -8.13 0.89 12.35
N LEU A 64 -7.83 1.51 11.21
CA LEU A 64 -8.84 2.02 10.28
C LEU A 64 -9.41 0.94 9.36
N TRP A 65 -10.63 1.18 8.86
CA TRP A 65 -11.24 0.38 7.80
C TRP A 65 -10.60 0.72 6.45
N ASP A 66 -10.38 -0.30 5.63
CA ASP A 66 -9.72 -0.23 4.32
C ASP A 66 -10.42 -1.22 3.36
N ILE A 67 -10.13 -1.10 2.06
CA ILE A 67 -10.63 -2.02 1.04
C ILE A 67 -10.11 -3.45 1.28
N SER A 68 -10.70 -4.46 0.63
CA SER A 68 -10.41 -5.87 0.90
C SER A 68 -8.91 -6.19 0.95
N SER A 69 -8.13 -5.63 0.01
CA SER A 69 -6.67 -5.60 0.10
C SER A 69 -6.10 -4.42 -0.69
N ALA A 70 -5.20 -3.64 -0.09
CA ALA A 70 -4.50 -2.53 -0.74
C ALA A 70 -2.99 -2.65 -0.52
N GLY A 71 -2.22 -2.48 -1.59
CA GLY A 71 -0.79 -2.22 -1.55
C GLY A 71 -0.52 -0.73 -1.72
N GLY A 72 0.01 -0.07 -0.69
CA GLY A 72 0.44 1.33 -0.75
C GLY A 72 -0.55 2.28 -0.08
N ASN A 73 -0.13 2.90 1.03
CA ASN A 73 -0.84 4.04 1.61
C ASN A 73 0.16 5.19 1.73
N PHE A 74 -0.14 6.27 1.00
CA PHE A 74 0.57 7.54 1.02
C PHE A 74 0.60 8.14 2.43
N LYS A 75 1.52 9.11 2.60
CA LYS A 75 1.96 9.74 3.85
C LYS A 75 0.94 9.79 5.00
N LYS A 76 1.46 9.45 6.18
CA LYS A 76 1.01 9.93 7.50
C LYS A 76 1.07 11.47 7.46
N ASN A 77 -0.07 12.12 7.31
CA ASN A 77 -0.23 13.52 7.71
C ASN A 77 -0.59 13.54 9.19
#